data_AF-A0A4Q9QBX7-F1
#
_entry.id   AF-A0A4Q9QBX7-F1
#
_cell.length_a   1.000
_cell.length_b   1.000
_cell.length_c   1.000
_cell.angle_alpha   90.00
_cell.angle_beta   90.00
_cell.angle_gamma   90.00
#
_symmetry.space_group_name_H-M   'P 1'
#
loop_
_entity.id
_entity.type
_entity.pdbx_description
1 polymer ?
#
loop_
_entity_poly.entity_id
_entity_poly.type
_entity_poly.pdbx_seq_one_letter_code
_entity_poly.pdbx_strand_id
1 'polypeptide(L)'
;MPVLFVRILVNMILGGRASGETSTQSVPMAHFRILLVLDDSSNSPLSIELNSVGLVTTTGLTRMHVISRNWTHSAGTTRVLAEQDVHFIPGHALPTVDTVLNLLVGNKRHHYMLHASGSGCRYWTKVVLQDLIRAGYMAPGSDSIVATIKDEIAKANPQILMLADAEGTFF
;
A
#
# COMPACT_ATOMS: atom_id res chain seq x y z
N MET A 1 21.50 0.11 -15.12
CA MET A 1 20.49 1.17 -14.93
C MET A 1 19.68 0.80 -13.71
N PRO A 2 19.29 1.76 -12.85
CA PRO A 2 18.40 1.48 -11.73
C PRO A 2 17.10 0.85 -12.24
N VAL A 3 16.72 -0.29 -11.69
CA VAL A 3 15.46 -0.96 -12.02
C VAL A 3 14.42 -0.37 -11.09
N LEU A 4 13.48 0.40 -11.64
CA LEU A 4 12.27 0.75 -10.90
C LEU A 4 11.34 -0.46 -10.93
N PHE A 5 10.80 -0.85 -9.79
CA PHE A 5 9.69 -1.80 -9.70
C PHE A 5 8.75 -1.39 -8.56
N VAL A 6 7.55 -1.96 -8.58
CA VAL A 6 6.57 -1.77 -7.51
C VAL A 6 6.64 -2.96 -6.59
N ARG A 7 6.90 -2.71 -5.31
CA ARG A 7 6.85 -3.72 -4.27
C ARG A 7 5.66 -3.46 -3.37
N ILE A 8 4.87 -4.50 -3.12
CA ILE A 8 3.77 -4.46 -2.17
C ILE A 8 4.31 -5.04 -0.86
N LEU A 9 4.26 -4.23 0.20
CA LEU A 9 4.69 -4.64 1.52
C LEU A 9 3.48 -4.68 2.45
N VAL A 10 3.28 -5.82 3.11
CA VAL A 10 2.18 -6.01 4.06
C VAL A 10 2.73 -6.30 5.44
N ASN A 11 2.38 -5.43 6.38
CA ASN A 11 2.89 -5.50 7.74
C ASN A 11 1.77 -5.59 8.76
N MET A 12 2.08 -6.24 9.88
CA MET A 12 1.20 -6.23 11.04
C MET A 12 1.31 -4.89 11.76
N ILE A 13 0.18 -4.24 11.97
CA ILE A 13 0.03 -3.09 12.84
C ILE A 13 -0.92 -3.45 13.97
N LEU A 14 -0.66 -2.93 15.18
CA LEU A 14 -1.65 -2.96 16.25
C LEU A 14 -2.67 -1.87 15.93
N GLY A 15 -3.94 -2.25 15.75
CA GLY A 15 -5.00 -1.31 15.40
C GLY A 15 -5.09 -0.16 16.40
N GLY A 16 -5.04 1.07 15.90
CA GLY A 16 -5.35 2.27 16.67
C GLY A 16 -6.87 2.47 16.79
N ARG A 17 -7.32 2.85 17.99
CA ARG A 17 -8.73 3.08 18.41
C ARG A 17 -9.66 3.62 17.31
N ALA A 18 -10.83 3.01 17.15
CA ALA A 18 -12.04 3.77 16.82
C ALA A 18 -12.44 4.56 18.09
N SER A 19 -12.72 5.85 17.96
CA SER A 19 -13.03 6.72 19.11
C SER A 19 -14.35 6.31 19.77
N GLY A 20 -14.31 5.79 21.01
CA GLY A 20 -15.50 5.60 21.84
C GLY A 20 -15.48 4.42 22.83
N GLU A 21 -14.62 3.41 22.65
CA GLU A 21 -14.67 2.18 23.46
C GLU A 21 -13.59 2.12 24.56
N THR A 22 -14.03 1.82 25.78
CA THR A 22 -13.25 1.83 27.03
C THR A 22 -12.69 0.46 27.45
N SER A 23 -12.61 -0.54 26.58
CA SER A 23 -12.00 -1.84 26.91
C SER A 23 -10.83 -2.20 25.99
N THR A 24 -9.83 -2.84 26.59
CA THR A 24 -8.41 -2.90 26.19
C THR A 24 -8.09 -4.18 25.43
N GLN A 25 -8.14 -4.15 24.09
CA GLN A 25 -7.35 -5.06 23.25
C GLN A 25 -7.18 -4.46 21.85
N SER A 26 -5.96 -4.07 21.50
CA SER A 26 -5.63 -3.66 20.14
C SER A 26 -5.68 -4.90 19.23
N VAL A 27 -6.65 -4.96 18.32
CA VAL A 27 -6.75 -6.06 17.36
C VAL A 27 -5.62 -5.92 16.33
N PRO A 28 -4.78 -6.94 16.10
CA PRO A 28 -3.75 -6.90 15.07
C PRO A 28 -4.41 -6.86 13.68
N MET A 29 -3.92 -5.96 12.84
CA MET A 29 -4.41 -5.75 11.47
C MET A 29 -3.26 -5.82 10.47
N ALA A 30 -3.55 -6.28 9.25
CA ALA A 30 -2.61 -6.24 8.14
C ALA A 30 -2.75 -4.90 7.38
N HIS A 31 -1.64 -4.19 7.21
CA HIS A 31 -1.56 -2.91 6.53
C HIS A 31 -0.76 -3.01 5.23
N PHE A 32 -1.36 -2.56 4.12
CA PHE A 32 -0.80 -2.68 2.76
C PHE A 32 -0.17 -1.36 2.33
N ARG A 33 1.03 -1.44 1.76
CA ARG A 33 1.79 -0.29 1.26
C ARG A 33 2.34 -0.57 -0.14
N ILE A 34 2.51 0.48 -0.92
CA ILE A 34 3.21 0.43 -2.21
C ILE A 34 4.58 1.08 -2.05
N LEU A 35 5.62 0.40 -2.50
CA LEU A 35 6.97 0.92 -2.52
C LEU A 35 7.43 1.03 -3.97
N LEU A 36 7.90 2.20 -4.37
CA LEU A 36 8.67 2.38 -5.60
C LEU A 36 10.14 2.19 -5.25
N VAL A 37 10.73 1.05 -5.61
CA VAL A 37 12.12 0.73 -5.26
C VAL A 37 13.02 1.21 -6.39
N LEU A 38 13.97 2.09 -6.05
CA LEU A 38 14.78 2.82 -7.03
C LEU A 38 16.10 2.13 -7.36
N ASP A 39 16.69 1.39 -6.42
CA ASP A 39 17.96 0.68 -6.63
C ASP A 39 18.14 -0.49 -5.66
N ASP A 40 17.75 -1.69 -6.09
CA ASP A 40 17.89 -2.94 -5.31
C ASP A 40 19.32 -3.52 -5.35
N SER A 41 20.23 -2.92 -6.13
CA SER A 41 21.61 -3.40 -6.23
C SER A 41 22.56 -2.79 -5.19
N SER A 42 22.07 -1.81 -4.41
CA SER A 42 22.85 -1.14 -3.38
C SER A 42 22.71 -1.83 -2.02
N ASN A 43 23.72 -1.70 -1.15
CA ASN A 43 23.63 -2.12 0.26
C ASN A 43 22.57 -1.32 1.07
N SER A 44 21.89 -0.35 0.45
CA SER A 44 20.92 0.54 1.06
C SER A 44 19.85 0.96 0.05
N PRO A 45 18.96 0.03 -0.39
CA PRO A 45 18.03 0.33 -1.47
C PRO A 45 17.09 1.47 -1.09
N LEU A 46 17.10 2.54 -1.88
CA LEU A 46 16.19 3.66 -1.69
C LEU A 46 14.79 3.29 -2.18
N SER A 47 13.78 3.62 -1.38
CA SER A 47 12.38 3.44 -1.75
C SER A 47 11.57 4.70 -1.51
N ILE A 48 10.54 4.88 -2.34
CA ILE A 48 9.46 5.83 -2.08
C ILE A 48 8.25 5.03 -1.63
N GLU A 49 7.90 5.13 -0.35
CA GLU A 49 6.71 4.52 0.21
C GLU A 49 5.49 5.39 -0.08
N LEU A 50 4.48 4.80 -0.71
CA LEU A 50 3.17 5.35 -0.92
C LEU A 50 2.20 4.64 0.03
N ASN A 51 1.60 5.42 0.93
CA ASN A 51 0.86 4.87 2.04
C ASN A 51 -0.48 5.61 2.25
N SER A 52 -1.56 4.85 2.41
CA SER A 52 -2.84 5.39 2.89
C SER A 52 -2.94 5.17 4.40
N VAL A 53 -2.44 6.15 5.17
CA VAL A 53 -2.49 6.09 6.65
C VAL A 53 -3.52 7.04 7.21
N GLY A 54 -4.23 6.55 8.24
CA GLY A 54 -4.82 7.29 9.35
C GLY A 54 -5.71 8.48 9.01
N LEU A 55 -6.97 8.39 9.42
CA LEU A 55 -7.95 9.47 9.37
C LEU A 55 -7.37 10.79 9.92
N VAL A 56 -7.41 11.87 9.14
CA VAL A 56 -7.42 13.22 9.70
C VAL A 56 -8.75 13.33 10.44
N THR A 57 -8.71 13.19 11.76
CA THR A 57 -9.90 13.05 12.63
C THR A 57 -10.92 14.17 12.48
N THR A 58 -10.48 15.35 12.05
CA THR A 58 -11.35 16.50 11.78
C THR A 58 -12.08 16.44 10.44
N THR A 59 -11.60 15.66 9.47
CA THR A 59 -12.14 15.66 8.09
C THR A 59 -12.59 14.28 7.61
N GLY A 60 -12.23 13.21 8.31
CA GLY A 60 -12.46 11.85 7.81
C GLY A 60 -11.50 11.42 6.70
N LEU A 61 -10.74 12.33 6.11
CA LEU A 61 -9.88 12.06 4.96
C LEU A 61 -8.61 11.30 5.35
N THR A 62 -8.19 10.39 4.50
CA THR A 62 -6.87 9.75 4.59
C THR A 62 -5.95 10.46 3.60
N ARG A 63 -4.79 10.93 4.04
CA ARG A 63 -3.82 11.50 3.09
C ARG A 63 -2.96 10.37 2.54
N MET A 64 -2.66 10.41 1.25
CA MET A 64 -1.54 9.63 0.71
C MET A 64 -0.26 10.21 1.29
N HIS A 65 0.38 9.46 2.18
CA HIS A 65 1.71 9.79 2.69
C HIS A 65 2.75 9.26 1.72
N VAL A 66 3.65 10.14 1.30
CA VAL A 66 4.80 9.82 0.46
C VAL A 66 6.04 9.97 1.31
N ILE A 67 6.82 8.91 1.46
CA ILE A 67 8.02 8.92 2.30
C ILE A 67 9.19 8.35 1.52
N SER A 68 10.30 9.08 1.46
CA SER A 68 11.57 8.57 0.96
C SER A 68 12.39 8.00 2.11
N ARG A 69 12.82 6.74 2.00
CA ARG A 69 13.77 6.12 2.95
C ARG A 69 14.40 4.85 2.40
N ASN A 70 15.43 4.36 3.08
CA ASN A 70 15.98 3.02 2.83
C ASN A 70 14.92 1.97 3.16
N TRP A 71 14.64 1.08 2.20
CA TRP A 71 13.61 0.06 2.32
C TRP A 71 13.87 -0.91 3.48
N THR A 72 15.14 -1.20 3.80
CA THR A 72 15.47 -2.13 4.91
C THR A 72 14.96 -1.60 6.24
N HIS A 73 14.85 -0.28 6.38
CA HIS A 73 14.22 0.37 7.53
C HIS A 73 12.69 0.16 7.54
N SER A 74 12.05 0.13 6.37
CA SER A 74 10.62 -0.12 6.20
C SER A 74 10.23 -1.56 6.54
N ALA A 75 11.14 -2.51 6.35
CA ALA A 75 11.01 -3.91 6.74
C ALA A 75 11.33 -4.15 8.22
N GLY A 76 12.35 -3.48 8.77
CA GLY A 76 12.83 -3.72 10.12
C GLY A 76 11.96 -3.12 11.25
N THR A 77 11.06 -2.19 10.94
CA THR A 77 10.28 -1.43 11.96
C THR A 77 8.95 -2.08 12.35
N THR A 78 8.52 -3.12 11.65
CA THR A 78 7.24 -3.80 11.87
C THR A 78 7.35 -5.26 11.49
N ARG A 79 6.51 -6.14 12.03
CA ARG A 79 6.47 -7.54 11.58
C ARG A 79 5.92 -7.61 10.15
N VAL A 80 6.80 -7.94 9.21
CA VAL A 80 6.44 -8.22 7.81
C VAL A 80 5.65 -9.52 7.75
N LEU A 81 4.50 -9.47 7.09
CA LEU A 81 3.61 -10.61 6.86
C LEU A 81 3.79 -11.19 5.46
N ALA A 82 3.99 -10.32 4.47
CA ALA A 82 4.22 -10.69 3.08
C ALA A 82 4.89 -9.54 2.32
N GLU A 83 5.60 -9.89 1.26
CA GLU A 83 6.26 -8.97 0.34
C GLU A 83 6.22 -9.57 -1.06
N GLN A 84 5.89 -8.74 -2.05
CA GLN A 84 5.78 -9.21 -3.42
C GLN A 84 6.11 -8.12 -4.43
N ASP A 85 6.90 -8.49 -5.42
CA ASP A 85 7.26 -7.62 -6.54
C ASP A 85 6.22 -7.70 -7.66
N VAL A 86 5.93 -6.52 -8.21
CA VAL A 86 5.15 -6.28 -9.42
C VAL A 86 6.01 -5.47 -10.37
N HIS A 87 6.32 -6.08 -11.50
CA HIS A 87 7.23 -5.50 -12.48
C HIS A 87 6.49 -4.61 -13.47
N PHE A 88 7.14 -3.52 -13.87
CA PHE A 88 6.72 -2.75 -15.04
C PHE A 88 6.91 -3.57 -16.32
N ILE A 89 6.15 -3.24 -17.36
CA ILE A 89 6.23 -3.96 -18.65
C ILE A 89 7.66 -3.83 -19.22
N PRO A 90 8.35 -4.94 -19.51
CA PRO A 90 9.66 -4.92 -20.13
C PRO A 90 9.65 -4.21 -21.50
N GLY A 91 10.72 -3.48 -21.82
CA GLY A 91 10.88 -2.81 -23.13
C GLY A 91 10.15 -1.48 -23.28
N HIS A 92 9.31 -1.09 -22.31
CA HIS A 92 8.79 0.27 -22.21
C HIS A 92 9.75 1.17 -21.44
N ALA A 93 9.72 2.47 -21.71
CA ALA A 93 10.42 3.45 -20.87
C ALA A 93 9.88 3.32 -19.44
N LEU A 94 10.77 2.98 -18.49
CA LEU A 94 10.39 2.86 -17.10
C LEU A 94 9.84 4.21 -16.62
N PRO A 95 8.66 4.23 -15.94
CA PRO A 95 8.14 5.47 -15.41
C PRO A 95 9.12 6.01 -14.36
N THR A 96 9.15 7.33 -14.19
CA THR A 96 9.87 7.92 -13.06
C THR A 96 8.97 7.95 -11.82
N VAL A 97 9.54 8.16 -10.64
CA VAL A 97 8.77 8.43 -9.42
C VAL A 97 7.79 9.58 -9.65
N ASP A 98 8.26 10.66 -10.27
CA ASP A 98 7.43 11.84 -10.55
C ASP A 98 6.25 11.50 -11.47
N THR A 99 6.48 10.69 -12.50
CA THR A 99 5.43 10.19 -13.39
C THR A 99 4.36 9.41 -12.64
N VAL A 100 4.76 8.52 -11.72
CA VAL A 100 3.82 7.77 -10.88
C VAL A 100 3.06 8.71 -9.95
N LEU A 101 3.75 9.63 -9.26
CA LEU A 101 3.10 10.58 -8.35
C LEU A 101 2.09 11.47 -9.07
N ASN A 102 2.46 12.00 -10.24
CA ASN A 102 1.56 12.82 -11.06
C ASN A 102 0.32 12.06 -11.51
N LEU A 103 0.45 10.78 -11.87
CA LEU A 103 -0.70 9.91 -12.18
C LEU A 103 -1.64 9.80 -10.97
N LEU A 104 -1.10 9.50 -9.78
CA LEU A 104 -1.91 9.29 -8.58
C LEU A 104 -2.55 10.58 -8.07
N VAL A 105 -1.84 11.70 -8.18
CA VAL A 105 -2.38 13.02 -7.85
C VAL A 105 -3.46 13.41 -8.85
N GLY A 106 -3.21 13.25 -10.16
CA GLY A 106 -4.19 13.52 -11.21
C GLY A 106 -5.48 12.69 -11.07
N ASN A 107 -5.36 11.42 -10.65
CA ASN A 107 -6.49 10.54 -10.36
C ASN A 107 -7.08 10.72 -8.95
N LYS A 108 -6.67 11.75 -8.21
CA LYS A 108 -7.14 12.08 -6.85
C LYS A 108 -6.96 10.95 -5.82
N ARG A 109 -5.97 10.07 -5.99
CA ARG A 109 -5.70 8.97 -5.05
C ARG A 109 -5.21 9.43 -3.69
N HIS A 110 -4.74 10.67 -3.61
CA HIS A 110 -4.37 11.38 -2.39
C HIS A 110 -5.58 11.88 -1.57
N HIS A 111 -6.79 11.87 -2.15
CA HIS A 111 -8.05 12.20 -1.47
C HIS A 111 -8.87 10.96 -1.10
N TYR A 112 -8.19 9.84 -0.90
CA TYR A 112 -8.86 8.61 -0.51
C TYR A 112 -9.38 8.71 0.93
N MET A 113 -10.60 8.28 1.17
CA MET A 113 -11.22 8.18 2.49
C MET A 113 -11.37 6.71 2.84
N LEU A 114 -10.72 6.27 3.92
CA LEU A 114 -10.91 4.93 4.46
C LEU A 114 -12.38 4.69 4.83
N HIS A 115 -12.82 3.45 4.72
CA HIS A 115 -14.14 3.06 5.18
C HIS A 115 -14.26 3.28 6.70
N ALA A 116 -15.50 3.45 7.20
CA ALA A 116 -15.78 3.73 8.62
C ALA A 116 -15.18 2.70 9.61
N SER A 117 -14.91 1.49 9.14
CA SER A 117 -14.22 0.43 9.90
C SER A 117 -12.70 0.64 10.05
N GLY A 118 -12.14 1.74 9.53
CA GLY A 118 -10.69 2.00 9.52
C GLY A 118 -9.91 1.12 8.53
N SER A 119 -10.58 0.26 7.77
CA SER A 119 -10.00 -0.55 6.71
C SER A 119 -10.17 0.12 5.34
N GLY A 120 -9.21 -0.11 4.44
CA GLY A 120 -9.30 0.36 3.07
C GLY A 120 -7.96 0.51 2.36
N CYS A 121 -6.83 0.32 3.06
CA CYS A 121 -5.50 0.33 2.44
C CYS A 121 -5.36 -0.74 1.34
N ARG A 122 -5.96 -1.92 1.51
CA ARG A 122 -6.03 -2.96 0.46
C ARG A 122 -6.73 -2.50 -0.81
N TYR A 123 -7.94 -1.92 -0.65
CA TYR A 123 -8.70 -1.39 -1.77
C TYR A 123 -7.93 -0.25 -2.46
N TRP A 124 -7.33 0.64 -1.68
CA TRP A 124 -6.47 1.70 -2.21
C TRP A 124 -5.30 1.15 -3.03
N THR A 125 -4.55 0.17 -2.48
CA THR A 125 -3.45 -0.49 -3.20
C THR A 125 -3.94 -1.12 -4.51
N LYS A 126 -5.08 -1.82 -4.49
CA LYS A 126 -5.68 -2.40 -5.70
C LYS A 126 -5.99 -1.31 -6.73
N VAL A 127 -6.62 -0.21 -6.33
CA VAL A 127 -6.96 0.90 -7.23
C VAL A 127 -5.71 1.56 -7.82
N VAL A 128 -4.65 1.75 -7.02
CA VAL A 128 -3.39 2.30 -7.50
C VAL A 128 -2.74 1.38 -8.55
N LEU A 129 -2.73 0.07 -8.33
CA LEU A 129 -2.23 -0.87 -9.34
C LEU A 129 -3.07 -0.82 -10.62
N GLN A 130 -4.40 -0.71 -10.50
CA GLN A 130 -5.29 -0.54 -11.65
C GLN A 130 -5.03 0.77 -12.41
N ASP A 131 -4.66 1.85 -11.74
CA ASP A 131 -4.22 3.09 -12.39
C ASP A 131 -2.94 2.88 -13.20
N LEU A 132 -1.96 2.19 -12.63
CA LEU A 132 -0.70 1.87 -13.31
C LEU A 132 -0.91 0.94 -14.51
N ILE A 133 -1.82 -0.03 -14.41
CA ILE A 133 -2.22 -0.90 -15.52
C ILE A 133 -2.90 -0.07 -16.63
N ARG A 134 -3.86 0.81 -16.28
CA ARG A 134 -4.57 1.65 -17.26
C ARG A 134 -3.65 2.66 -17.94
N ALA A 135 -2.61 3.13 -17.25
CA ALA A 135 -1.57 3.98 -17.83
C ALA A 135 -0.56 3.20 -18.70
N GLY A 136 -0.69 1.87 -18.81
CA GLY A 136 0.18 1.02 -19.62
C GLY A 136 1.54 0.75 -18.98
N TYR A 137 1.71 1.02 -17.68
CA TYR A 137 2.96 0.76 -16.98
C TYR A 137 3.07 -0.70 -16.52
N MET A 138 1.95 -1.35 -16.25
CA MET A 138 1.89 -2.74 -15.77
C MET A 138 1.02 -3.61 -16.67
N ALA A 139 1.31 -4.92 -16.65
CA ALA A 139 0.54 -5.89 -17.40
C ALA A 139 -0.91 -6.00 -16.87
N PRO A 140 -1.91 -6.23 -17.74
CA PRO A 140 -3.26 -6.53 -17.30
C PRO A 140 -3.27 -7.71 -16.30
N GLY A 141 -4.03 -7.56 -15.21
CA GLY A 141 -4.15 -8.57 -14.17
C GLY A 141 -3.08 -8.54 -13.09
N SER A 142 -2.08 -7.64 -13.17
CA SER A 142 -1.09 -7.45 -12.10
C SER A 142 -1.69 -7.04 -10.75
N ASP A 143 -2.90 -6.49 -10.71
CA ASP A 143 -3.62 -6.12 -9.48
C ASP A 143 -4.19 -7.32 -8.71
N SER A 144 -4.31 -8.49 -9.35
CA SER A 144 -4.76 -9.74 -8.72
C SER A 144 -3.88 -10.16 -7.54
N ILE A 145 -2.62 -9.73 -7.54
CA ILE A 145 -1.64 -10.04 -6.49
C ILE A 145 -2.10 -9.58 -5.10
N VAL A 146 -2.89 -8.50 -5.02
CA VAL A 146 -3.43 -7.99 -3.74
C VAL A 146 -4.37 -9.02 -3.12
N ALA A 147 -5.18 -9.70 -3.93
CA ALA A 147 -6.07 -10.75 -3.47
C ALA A 147 -5.28 -11.99 -3.04
N THR A 148 -4.26 -12.39 -3.82
CA THR A 148 -3.38 -13.52 -3.48
C THR A 148 -2.70 -13.32 -2.12
N ILE A 149 -2.06 -12.17 -1.90
CA ILE A 149 -1.37 -11.86 -0.64
C ILE A 149 -2.35 -11.87 0.54
N LYS A 150 -3.56 -11.32 0.35
CA LYS A 150 -4.61 -11.30 1.36
C LYS A 150 -4.97 -12.73 1.80
N ASP A 151 -5.21 -13.62 0.83
CA ASP A 151 -5.61 -15.00 1.11
C ASP A 151 -4.49 -15.79 1.80
N GLU A 152 -3.23 -15.56 1.43
CA GLU A 152 -2.07 -16.18 2.07
C GLU A 152 -1.90 -15.72 3.52
N ILE A 153 -2.04 -14.41 3.78
CA ILE A 153 -1.96 -13.88 5.15
C ILE A 153 -3.09 -14.43 6.01
N ALA A 154 -4.31 -14.50 5.49
CA ALA A 154 -5.46 -15.04 6.21
C ALA A 154 -5.27 -16.53 6.57
N LYS A 155 -4.68 -17.32 5.67
CA LYS A 155 -4.32 -18.73 5.93
C LYS A 155 -3.23 -18.86 6.98
N ALA A 156 -2.16 -18.06 6.88
CA ALA A 156 -1.01 -18.14 7.77
C ALA A 156 -1.26 -17.51 9.15
N ASN A 157 -2.21 -16.60 9.26
CA ASN A 157 -2.50 -15.85 10.49
C ASN A 157 -4.02 -15.65 10.68
N PRO A 158 -4.79 -16.71 11.00
CA PRO A 158 -6.25 -16.63 11.13
C PRO A 158 -6.74 -15.62 12.18
N GLN A 159 -5.89 -15.29 13.16
CA GLN A 159 -6.15 -14.32 14.22
C GLN A 159 -6.00 -12.85 13.78
N ILE A 160 -5.42 -12.59 12.61
CA ILE A 160 -5.37 -11.23 12.06
C ILE A 160 -6.75 -10.93 11.49
N LEU A 161 -7.44 -9.96 12.09
CA LEU A 161 -8.72 -9.53 11.58
C LEU A 161 -8.51 -8.75 10.27
N MET A 162 -8.50 -9.48 9.16
CA MET A 162 -8.69 -8.86 7.85
C MET A 162 -10.17 -8.52 7.74
N LEU A 163 -10.51 -7.28 8.09
CA LEU A 163 -11.81 -6.71 7.71
C LEU A 163 -12.06 -6.99 6.22
N ALA A 164 -13.32 -7.11 5.80
CA ALA A 164 -13.65 -7.24 4.38
C ALA A 164 -12.98 -6.12 3.55
N ASP A 165 -12.87 -6.27 2.23
CA ASP A 165 -12.40 -5.18 1.36
C ASP A 165 -13.46 -4.09 1.32
N ALA A 166 -13.51 -3.32 2.40
CA ALA A 166 -14.41 -2.21 2.52
C ALA A 166 -13.90 -1.13 1.58
N GLU A 167 -14.68 -0.86 0.54
CA GLU A 167 -14.38 0.17 -0.41
C GLU A 167 -14.42 1.53 0.30
N GLY A 168 -13.34 2.30 0.17
CA GLY A 168 -13.34 3.70 0.54
C GLY A 168 -13.87 4.58 -0.60
N THR A 169 -13.76 5.89 -0.44
CA THR A 169 -14.24 6.85 -1.45
C THR A 169 -13.11 7.81 -1.87
N PHE A 170 -13.10 8.24 -3.12
CA PHE A 170 -12.18 9.28 -3.64
C PHE A 170 -12.98 10.56 -3.89
N PHE A 171 -12.47 11.72 -3.50
CA PHE A 171 -13.12 13.04 -3.65
C PHE A 171 -12.33 13.98 -4.58
#